data_AF-A0A8X6U7H7-F1
#
_entry.id   AF-A0A8X6U7H7-F1
#
_cell.length_a   1.000
_cell.length_b   1.000
_cell.length_c   1.000
_cell.angle_alpha   90.00
_cell.angle_beta   90.00
_cell.angle_gamma   90.00
#
_symmetry.space_group_name_H-M   'P 1'
#
loop_
_entity.id
_entity.type
_entity.pdbx_description
1 polymer ?
#
loop_
_entity_poly.entity_id
_entity_poly.type
_entity_poly.pdbx_seq_one_letter_code
_entity_poly.pdbx_strand_id
1 'polypeptide(L)'
;MLQSKKKVKFKLKNISLTFTDGTQSNEAALTTVVNLTIGGKRVPTELIILPKVKGNKILSGTDFLKSAGIVLDVLDDTWYFCENPQIQYPFHKMP
;
A
#
# COMPACT_ATOMS: atom_id res chain seq x y z
N MET A 1 -9.67 -5.49 8.46
CA MET A 1 -10.32 -6.69 7.90
C MET A 1 -10.87 -6.33 6.52
N LEU A 2 -10.22 -6.72 5.41
CA LEU A 2 -10.75 -6.48 4.06
C LEU A 2 -12.00 -7.36 3.88
N GLN A 3 -13.18 -6.76 3.95
CA GLN A 3 -14.42 -7.44 3.57
C GLN A 3 -14.67 -7.25 2.07
N SER A 4 -14.74 -8.35 1.32
CA SER A 4 -15.30 -8.35 -0.03
C SER A 4 -15.82 -9.75 -0.39
N LYS A 5 -17.15 -9.87 -0.54
CA LYS A 5 -17.87 -11.04 -1.08
C LYS A 5 -17.68 -11.23 -2.61
N LYS A 6 -16.80 -10.47 -3.29
CA LYS A 6 -16.44 -10.70 -4.70
C LYS A 6 -15.17 -11.52 -4.80
N LYS A 7 -15.19 -12.61 -5.58
CA LYS A 7 -13.98 -13.35 -5.98
C LYS A 7 -13.07 -12.41 -6.77
N VAL A 8 -12.10 -11.81 -6.10
CA VAL A 8 -11.05 -11.01 -6.71
C VAL A 8 -10.16 -11.96 -7.53
N LYS A 9 -9.98 -11.68 -8.82
CA LYS A 9 -9.10 -12.48 -9.68
C LYS A 9 -7.66 -12.06 -9.44
N PHE A 10 -6.80 -13.04 -9.23
CA PHE A 10 -5.35 -12.84 -9.13
C PHE A 10 -4.69 -13.18 -10.47
N LYS A 11 -3.60 -12.48 -10.77
CA LYS A 11 -2.71 -12.76 -11.90
C LYS A 11 -1.35 -13.15 -11.37
N LEU A 12 -0.70 -14.12 -12.00
CA LEU A 12 0.70 -14.43 -11.69
C LEU A 12 1.60 -13.45 -12.45
N LYS A 13 2.56 -12.83 -11.76
CA LYS A 13 3.52 -11.87 -12.32
C LYS A 13 4.90 -12.17 -11.74
N ASN A 14 5.91 -12.19 -12.59
CA ASN A 14 7.30 -12.22 -12.11
C ASN A 14 7.66 -10.82 -11.64
N ILE A 15 8.08 -10.70 -10.38
CA ILE A 15 8.49 -9.43 -9.77
C ILE A 15 9.96 -9.51 -9.37
N SER A 16 10.64 -8.37 -9.47
CA SER A 16 11.98 -8.20 -8.91
C SER A 16 11.85 -7.41 -7.62
N LEU A 17 12.30 -7.99 -6.52
CA LEU A 17 12.31 -7.38 -5.20
C LEU A 17 13.74 -7.05 -4.82
N THR A 18 13.97 -5.83 -4.36
CA THR A 18 15.22 -5.44 -3.68
C THR A 18 14.88 -5.20 -2.22
N PHE A 19 15.52 -5.94 -1.33
CA PHE A 19 15.34 -5.82 0.10
C PHE A 19 16.22 -4.70 0.66
N THR A 20 15.95 -4.30 1.91
CA THR A 20 16.69 -3.22 2.58
C THR A 20 18.15 -3.57 2.86
N ASP A 21 18.51 -4.84 2.84
CA ASP A 21 19.90 -5.33 2.94
C ASP A 21 20.62 -5.32 1.58
N GLY A 22 19.97 -4.81 0.52
CA GLY A 22 20.50 -4.75 -0.83
C GLY A 22 20.40 -6.06 -1.61
N THR A 23 19.91 -7.14 -1.00
CA THR A 23 19.70 -8.40 -1.70
C THR A 23 18.55 -8.27 -2.70
N GLN A 24 18.65 -9.01 -3.81
CA GLN A 24 17.64 -9.03 -4.85
C GLN A 24 17.08 -10.43 -5.05
N SER A 25 15.78 -10.54 -5.30
CA SER A 25 15.12 -11.79 -5.64
C SER A 25 14.12 -11.58 -6.77
N ASN A 26 14.13 -12.50 -7.73
CA ASN A 26 13.07 -12.59 -8.74
C ASN A 26 12.12 -13.71 -8.34
N GLU A 27 10.85 -13.37 -8.09
CA GLU A 27 9.86 -14.32 -7.60
C GLU A 27 8.56 -14.21 -8.40
N ALA A 28 7.87 -15.33 -8.58
CA ALA A 28 6.51 -15.33 -9.10
C ALA A 28 5.56 -14.95 -7.96
N ALA A 29 4.87 -13.83 -8.11
CA ALA A 29 3.92 -13.31 -7.13
C ALA A 29 2.52 -13.20 -7.71
N LEU A 30 1.51 -13.37 -6.86
CA LEU A 30 0.13 -13.09 -7.21
C LEU A 30 -0.12 -11.59 -7.07
N THR A 31 -0.63 -10.97 -8.12
CA THR A 31 -1.05 -9.57 -8.10
C THR A 31 -2.53 -9.44 -8.38
N THR A 32 -3.12 -8.37 -7.85
CA THR A 32 -4.49 -8.01 -8.16
C THR A 32 -4.70 -6.51 -8.01
N VAL A 33 -5.67 -5.96 -8.73
CA VAL A 33 -6.04 -4.55 -8.63
C VAL A 33 -7.31 -4.45 -7.79
N VAL A 34 -7.25 -3.69 -6.71
CA VAL A 34 -8.38 -3.42 -5.82
C VAL A 34 -8.56 -1.92 -5.63
N ASN A 35 -9.80 -1.48 -5.44
CA ASN A 35 -10.08 -0.10 -5.06
C ASN A 35 -9.98 0.01 -3.54
N LEU A 36 -8.85 0.51 -3.03
CA LEU A 36 -8.68 0.82 -1.62
C LEU A 36 -9.49 2.08 -1.28
N THR A 37 -10.16 2.07 -0.13
CA THR A 37 -10.88 3.25 0.37
C THR A 37 -10.10 3.83 1.54
N ILE A 38 -9.56 5.04 1.38
CA ILE A 38 -8.72 5.72 2.37
C ILE A 38 -9.18 7.16 2.47
N GLY A 39 -9.53 7.61 3.68
CA GLY A 39 -10.06 8.97 3.90
C GLY A 39 -11.26 9.33 3.02
N GLY A 40 -12.11 8.37 2.67
CA GLY A 40 -13.25 8.55 1.76
C GLY A 40 -12.93 8.49 0.26
N LYS A 41 -11.65 8.53 -0.14
CA LYS A 41 -11.20 8.41 -1.53
C LYS A 41 -11.06 6.95 -1.93
N ARG A 42 -11.47 6.61 -3.16
CA ARG A 42 -11.22 5.29 -3.78
C ARG A 42 -10.01 5.37 -4.68
N VAL A 43 -8.97 4.59 -4.35
CA VAL A 43 -7.72 4.54 -5.11
C VAL A 43 -7.56 3.12 -5.68
N PRO A 44 -7.59 2.96 -7.01
CA PRO A 44 -7.21 1.69 -7.63
C PRO A 44 -5.73 1.40 -7.36
N THR A 45 -5.44 0.27 -6.75
CA THR A 45 -4.09 -0.09 -6.29
C THR A 45 -3.78 -1.52 -6.69
N GLU A 46 -2.62 -1.73 -7.34
CA GLU A 46 -2.07 -3.07 -7.54
C GLU A 46 -1.50 -3.54 -6.19
N LEU A 47 -2.05 -4.63 -5.67
CA LEU A 47 -1.51 -5.35 -4.53
C LEU A 47 -0.69 -6.53 -5.02
N ILE A 48 0.44 -6.75 -4.35
CA ILE A 48 1.35 -7.86 -4.60
C ILE A 48 1.37 -8.73 -3.34
N ILE A 49 1.08 -10.02 -3.49
CA ILE A 49 1.21 -10.98 -2.41
C ILE A 49 2.66 -11.48 -2.39
N LEU A 50 3.42 -11.06 -1.38
CA LEU A 50 4.80 -11.49 -1.18
C LEU A 50 4.82 -12.91 -0.59
N PRO A 51 5.37 -13.91 -1.30
CA PRO A 51 5.18 -15.32 -0.95
C PRO A 51 5.96 -15.77 0.30
N LYS A 52 6.95 -15.01 0.77
CA LYS A 52 7.85 -15.39 1.88
C LYS A 52 7.72 -14.53 3.14
N VAL A 53 6.82 -13.55 3.18
CA VAL A 53 6.70 -12.64 4.32
C VAL A 53 5.74 -13.22 5.35
N LYS A 54 6.24 -13.46 6.58
CA LYS A 54 5.42 -13.89 7.71
C LYS A 54 4.70 -12.68 8.31
N GLY A 55 3.38 -12.82 8.47
CA GLY A 55 2.51 -11.75 8.95
C GLY A 55 1.90 -10.98 7.78
N ASN A 56 0.57 -10.99 7.68
CA ASN A 56 -0.21 -10.34 6.63
C ASN A 56 -0.24 -8.81 6.79
N LYS A 57 0.93 -8.18 6.95
CA LYS A 57 1.04 -6.72 6.96
C LYS A 57 1.07 -6.23 5.52
N ILE A 58 0.20 -5.27 5.23
CA ILE A 58 0.20 -4.57 3.95
C ILE A 58 1.31 -3.54 4.00
N LEU A 59 2.27 -3.65 3.08
CA LEU A 59 3.28 -2.63 2.87
C LEU A 59 2.75 -1.64 1.82
N SER A 60 2.93 -0.35 2.07
CA SER A 60 2.55 0.70 1.14
C SER A 60 3.81 1.22 0.43
N GLY A 61 3.87 1.03 -0.88
CA GLY A 61 4.94 1.58 -1.71
C GLY A 61 4.78 3.07 -1.96
N THR A 62 5.83 3.69 -2.49
CA THR A 62 5.82 5.12 -2.88
C THR A 62 4.94 5.38 -4.11
N ASP A 63 4.72 4.36 -4.93
CA ASP A 63 3.77 4.36 -6.05
C ASP A 63 2.33 4.58 -5.57
N PHE A 64 1.92 3.86 -4.52
CA PHE A 64 0.64 4.05 -3.88
C PHE A 64 0.51 5.48 -3.32
N LEU A 65 1.49 5.94 -2.55
CA LEU A 65 1.46 7.29 -1.94
C LEU A 65 1.30 8.39 -3.00
N LYS A 66 2.05 8.29 -4.11
CA LYS A 66 1.96 9.23 -5.24
C LYS A 66 0.60 9.17 -5.92
N SER A 67 0.10 7.97 -6.23
CA SER A 67 -1.19 7.81 -6.91
C SER A 67 -2.40 8.27 -6.06
N ALA A 68 -2.32 8.10 -4.74
CA ALA A 68 -3.33 8.57 -3.82
C ALA A 68 -3.28 10.10 -3.60
N GLY A 69 -2.14 10.74 -3.91
CA GLY A 69 -1.88 12.13 -3.59
C GLY A 69 -1.63 12.35 -2.11
N ILE A 70 -0.99 11.39 -1.43
CA ILE A 70 -0.70 11.48 0.01
C ILE A 70 0.62 12.23 0.22
N VAL A 71 0.58 13.20 1.12
CA VAL A 71 1.76 13.89 1.66
C VAL A 71 1.95 13.47 3.11
N LEU A 72 3.19 13.14 3.46
CA LEU A 72 3.59 12.77 4.81
C LEU A 72 4.25 13.99 5.46
N ASP A 73 3.68 14.50 6.53
CA ASP A 73 4.28 15.52 7.38
C ASP A 73 4.90 14.86 8.60
N VAL A 74 6.20 14.59 8.49
CA VAL A 74 6.96 13.90 9.53
C VAL A 74 7.19 14.80 10.75
N LEU A 75 7.22 16.12 10.56
CA LEU A 75 7.46 17.06 11.65
C LEU A 75 6.25 17.09 12.59
N ASP A 76 5.05 17.12 12.00
CA ASP A 76 3.80 17.22 12.75
C ASP A 76 3.17 15.86 13.09
N ASP A 77 3.81 14.74 12.74
CA ASP A 77 3.30 13.37 12.96
C ASP A 77 1.92 13.15 12.28
N THR A 78 1.73 13.76 11.10
CA THR A 78 0.48 13.69 10.32
C THR A 78 0.70 13.35 8.85
N TRP A 79 -0.40 13.04 8.17
CA TRP A 79 -0.47 13.00 6.72
C TRP A 79 -1.76 13.62 6.21
N TYR A 80 -1.76 14.05 4.97
CA TYR A 80 -2.91 14.67 4.32
C TYR A 80 -2.94 14.36 2.82
N PHE A 81 -4.08 14.64 2.18
CA PHE A 81 -4.18 14.60 0.73
C PHE A 81 -3.75 15.96 0.15
N CYS A 82 -2.93 15.96 -0.90
CA CYS A 82 -2.48 17.19 -1.56
C CYS A 82 -3.64 18.06 -2.07
N GLU A 83 -4.77 17.44 -2.42
CA GLU A 83 -6.02 18.11 -2.83
C GLU A 83 -6.70 18.87 -1.69
N ASN A 84 -6.45 18.49 -0.43
CA ASN A 84 -7.07 19.12 0.74
C ASN A 84 -6.16 19.08 1.98
N PRO A 85 -5.12 19.94 2.04
CA PRO A 85 -4.14 19.94 3.12
C PRO A 85 -4.70 20.35 4.50
N GLN A 86 -5.92 20.90 4.54
CA GLN A 86 -6.59 21.32 5.78
C GLN A 86 -7.12 20.12 6.58
N ILE A 87 -7.33 18.97 5.95
CA ILE A 87 -7.74 17.74 6.62
C ILE A 87 -6.51 16.87 6.85
N GLN A 88 -6.05 16.86 8.08
CA GLN A 88 -4.89 16.08 8.51
C GLN A 88 -5.32 14.84 9.29
N TYR A 89 -4.55 13.77 9.11
CA TYR A 89 -4.73 12.50 9.78
C TYR A 89 -3.47 12.20 10.59
N PRO A 90 -3.58 11.86 11.88
CA PRO A 90 -2.41 11.53 12.70
C PRO A 90 -1.79 10.21 12.25
N PHE A 91 -0.47 10.09 12.38
CA PHE A 91 0.18 8.79 12.32
C PHE A 91 -0.26 7.91 13.49
N HIS A 92 -0.25 6.60 13.24
CA HIS A 92 -0.58 5.64 14.27
C HIS A 92 0.59 5.54 15.26
N LYS A 93 0.34 5.94 16.51
CA LYS A 93 1.30 5.75 17.60
C LYS A 93 1.26 4.29 18.04
N MET A 94 2.43 3.64 18.02
CA MET A 94 2.57 2.32 18.64
C MET A 94 2.28 2.46 20.14
N PRO A 95 1.42 1.60 20.73
CA PRO A 95 1.22 1.57 22.18
C PRO A 95 2.48 1.14 22.93
#